data_AF-A0A848EP40-F1
#
_entry.id   AF-A0A848EP40-F1
#
_cell.length_a   1.000
_cell.length_b   1.000
_cell.length_c   1.000
_cell.angle_alpha   90.00
_cell.angle_beta   90.00
_cell.angle_gamma   90.00
#
_symmetry.space_group_name_H-M   'P 1'
#
loop_
_entity.id
_entity.type
_entity.pdbx_description
1 polymer ?
#
loop_
_entity_poly.entity_id
_entity_poly.type
_entity_poly.pdbx_seq_one_letter_code
_entity_poly.pdbx_strand_id
1 'polypeptide(L)' 'MIDQRITIIGGTGKFGRHLGKRLDEENKVVISGSNIKDAERVAEDHDWDYGKTRRL' A
#
# COMPACT_ATOMS: atom_id res chain seq x y z
N MET A 1 9.58 16.36 -9.37
CA MET A 1 8.15 16.12 -9.07
C MET A 1 7.99 16.14 -7.56
N ILE A 2 6.82 16.53 -7.04
CA ILE A 2 6.55 16.45 -5.60
C ILE A 2 6.16 15.00 -5.32
N ASP A 3 6.93 14.28 -4.50
CA ASP A 3 6.59 12.93 -4.05
C ASP A 3 5.21 12.95 -3.39
N GLN A 4 4.20 12.40 -4.07
CA GLN A 4 2.85 12.32 -3.50
C GLN A 4 2.76 11.08 -2.60
N ARG A 5 1.96 11.17 -1.54
CA ARG A 5 1.63 10.01 -0.72
C ARG A 5 0.30 9.44 -1.19
N ILE A 6 0.31 8.23 -1.72
CA ILE A 6 -0.87 7.58 -2.30
C ILE A 6 -1.32 6.45 -1.39
N THR A 7 -2.60 6.45 -1.00
CA THR A 7 -3.19 5.34 -0.23
C THR A 7 -4.06 4.46 -1.12
N ILE A 8 -3.76 3.16 -1.17
CA ILE A 8 -4.52 2.16 -1.93
C ILE A 8 -5.31 1.26 -0.98
N ILE A 9 -6.63 1.43 -0.96
CA ILE A 9 -7.55 0.54 -0.23
C ILE A 9 -7.77 -0.73 -1.06
N GLY A 10 -7.55 -1.90 -0.44
CA GLY A 10 -7.49 -3.17 -1.14
C GLY A 10 -6.14 -3.41 -1.82
N GLY A 11 -5.08 -2.76 -1.33
CA GLY A 11 -3.71 -2.82 -1.85
C GLY A 11 -3.09 -4.22 -1.80
N THR A 12 -3.59 -5.14 -0.96
CA THR A 12 -3.11 -6.54 -0.93
C THR A 12 -3.65 -7.39 -2.10
N GLY A 13 -4.74 -6.97 -2.72
CA GLY A 13 -5.33 -7.64 -3.88
C GLY A 13 -4.43 -7.60 -5.12
N LYS A 14 -4.71 -8.45 -6.11
CA LYS A 14 -3.93 -8.52 -7.37
C LYS A 14 -3.87 -7.16 -8.08
N PHE A 15 -5.01 -6.47 -8.17
CA PHE A 15 -5.10 -5.15 -8.78
C PHE A 15 -4.38 -4.08 -7.95
N GLY A 16 -4.62 -4.05 -6.63
CA GLY A 16 -4.00 -3.09 -5.73
C GLY A 16 -2.47 -3.15 -5.76
N ARG A 17 -1.90 -4.36 -5.74
CA ARG A 17 -0.45 -4.57 -5.89
C ARG A 17 0.07 -4.12 -7.24
N HIS A 18 -0.66 -4.42 -8.32
CA HIS A 18 -0.24 -4.01 -9.66
C HIS A 18 -0.24 -2.48 -9.81
N LEU A 19 -1.27 -1.81 -9.31
CA LEU A 19 -1.37 -0.36 -9.31
C LEU A 19 -0.28 0.28 -8.46
N GLY A 20 -0.06 -0.23 -7.24
CA GLY A 20 0.97 0.27 -6.32
C GLY A 20 2.35 0.25 -6.96
N LYS A 21 2.74 -0.86 -7.60
CA LYS A 21 4.04 -0.99 -8.28
C LYS A 21 4.27 0.08 -9.35
N ARG A 22 3.24 0.43 -10.11
CA ARG A 22 3.37 1.45 -11.16
C ARG A 22 3.47 2.86 -10.57
N LEU A 23 2.82 3.11 -9.44
CA LEU A 23 2.79 4.42 -8.80
C LEU A 23 4.03 4.68 -7.93
N ASP A 24 4.62 3.62 -7.37
CA ASP A 24 5.79 3.66 -6.49
C ASP A 24 7.05 4.25 -7.15
N GLU A 25 7.16 4.17 -8.49
CA GLU A 25 8.27 4.74 -9.26
C GLU A 25 8.42 6.27 -9.05
N GLU A 26 7.35 6.95 -8.65
CA GLU A 26 7.30 8.42 -8.55
C GLU A 26 6.66 8.90 -7.22
N ASN A 27 6.20 7.99 -6.36
CA ASN A 27 5.35 8.33 -5.22
C ASN A 27 5.61 7.41 -4.01
N LYS A 28 5.22 7.86 -2.83
CA LYS A 28 5.22 7.05 -1.60
C LYS A 28 3.89 6.30 -1.49
N VAL A 29 3.92 4.97 -1.64
CA VAL A 29 2.72 4.14 -1.56
C VAL A 29 2.43 3.70 -0.11
N VAL A 30 1.17 3.81 0.28
CA VAL A 30 0.60 3.26 1.51
C VAL A 30 -0.53 2.31 1.12
N ILE A 31 -0.54 1.08 1.64
CA ILE A 31 -1.62 0.12 1.33
C ILE A 31 -2.49 -0.21 2.55
N SER A 32 -3.73 -0.60 2.29
CA SER A 32 -4.57 -1.26 3.29
C SER A 32 -5.23 -2.51 2.72
N GLY A 33 -5.55 -3.46 3.59
CA GLY A 33 -6.21 -4.71 3.25
C GLY A 33 -7.13 -5.17 4.37
N SER A 34 -7.87 -6.25 4.14
CA SER A 34 -8.75 -6.86 5.14
C SER A 34 -8.00 -7.62 6.25
N ASN A 35 -6.71 -7.93 6.03
CA ASN A 35 -5.86 -8.61 6.98
C ASN A 35 -4.56 -7.81 7.19
N ILE A 36 -4.29 -7.43 8.43
CA ILE A 36 -3.11 -6.63 8.78
C ILE A 36 -1.79 -7.33 8.48
N LYS A 37 -1.70 -8.65 8.68
CA LYS A 37 -0.47 -9.42 8.41
C LYS A 37 -0.19 -9.53 6.92
N ASP A 38 -1.24 -9.62 6.11
CA ASP A 38 -1.09 -9.65 4.65
C ASP A 38 -0.71 -8.26 4.11
N ALA A 39 -1.28 -7.19 4.69
CA ALA A 39 -0.89 -5.82 4.37
C ALA A 39 0.56 -5.52 4.76
N GLU A 40 0.99 -5.94 5.95
CA GLU A 40 2.38 -5.84 6.42
C GLU A 40 3.34 -6.58 5.48
N ARG A 41 3.07 -7.85 5.18
CA ARG A 41 3.91 -8.65 4.27
C ARG A 41 4.04 -8.02 2.88
N VAL A 42 2.93 -7.56 2.29
CA VAL A 42 2.96 -6.94 0.94
C VAL A 42 3.69 -5.60 0.97
N ALA A 43 3.58 -4.86 2.07
CA ALA A 43 4.27 -3.59 2.22
C ALA A 43 5.77 -3.79 2.37
N GLU A 44 6.22 -4.77 3.17
CA GLU A 44 7.62 -5.18 3.27
C GLU A 44 8.20 -5.67 1.93
N ASP A 45 7.43 -6.45 1.14
CA ASP A 45 7.83 -6.95 -0.18
C ASP A 45 8.14 -5.81 -1.19
N HIS A 46 7.66 -4.59 -0.94
CA HIS A 46 7.73 -3.45 -1.85
C HIS A 46 8.28 -2.16 -1.24
N ASP A 47 8.77 -2.19 0.01
CA ASP A 47 9.20 -0.99 0.76
C ASP A 47 8.09 0.09 0.86
N TRP A 48 6.83 -0.34 1.01
CA TRP A 48 5.68 0.53 1.18
C TRP A 48 5.30 0.67 2.66
N ASP A 49 4.45 1.67 2.95
CA ASP A 49 3.77 1.75 4.23
C ASP A 49 2.46 0.93 4.22
N TYR A 50 1.96 0.54 5.40
CA TYR A 50 0.63 -0.05 5.53
C TYR A 50 -0.22 0.64 6.62
N GLY A 51 -1.51 0.80 6.32
CA GLY A 51 -2.47 1.38 7.25
C GLY A 51 -2.97 0.37 8.28
N LYS A 52 -2.77 0.65 9.57
CA LYS A 52 -3.49 -0.02 10.66
C LYS A 52 -4.82 0.71 10.86
N THR A 53 -5.96 0.06 10.59
CA THR A 53 -7.27 0.64 10.92
C THR A 53 -7.29 0.96 12.42
N ARG A 54 -7.28 2.25 12.81
CA ARG A 54 -7.69 2.64 14.16
C ARG A 54 -9.17 2.28 14.26
N ARG A 55 -9.50 1.25 15.03
CA ARG A 55 -10.88 1.07 15.48
C ARG A 55 -11.26 2.33 16.25
N LEU A 56 -12.23 3.08 15.72
CA LEU A 56 -12.91 4.15 16.43
C LEU A 56 -13.66 3.58 17.63
#